data_AF-A0A534XNS0-F1
#
_entry.id   AF-A0A534XNS0-F1
#
_cell.length_a   1.000
_cell.length_b   1.000
_cell.length_c   1.000
_cell.angle_alpha   90.00
_cell.angle_beta   90.00
_cell.angle_gamma   90.00
#
_symmetry.space_group_name_H-M   'P 1'
#
loop_
_entity.id
_entity.type
_entity.pdbx_description
1 polymer ?
#
loop_
_entity_poly.entity_id
_entity_poly.type
_entity_poly.pdbx_seq_one_letter_code
_entity_poly.pdbx_strand_id
1 'polypeptide(L)'
;MQSDRCRPPGWHRSSSRQPEETRVKTGFLLISCAAIALLAARGNADEPKLLRVCADPDNLPFSDKEGGGFENRIATLLAEDLGMKVEYFYWPHRRGFMRSTIKAKECDVLMGIPKGMDGFLITRPYYRSSYQFVSRVDRDLDITSLDDPRLKKLKIGVHTIGYDYNNSPAARSLGARGIVGLTGYSTFYTDENRPDAIIAGLAEDKIDLAIVWGPIAGYFGKQSPVPLSLAPLPDVDQSTRTPYAYDVVVGVRKAEKDLHARIDESLERKKAEIAAILAEFNVPLAHAPAAAATEGQPSVQQASTTGHGTDKLLASADEYQGWKWFHVYCFRCHGVDAMGSDLAPNLRKSVSSEGLITHDLFLKTVLEGRQEKGMQSWKELLDQKQIEQIYSYVKARSDQRLDPGRPHRATAAQ
;
A
#
# COMPACT_ATOMS: atom_id res chain seq x y z
N MET A 1 -33.52 13.54 57.32
CA MET A 1 -33.49 14.86 57.98
C MET A 1 -32.54 15.75 57.19
N GLN A 2 -33.02 16.94 56.77
CA GLN A 2 -32.31 18.18 56.36
C GLN A 2 -31.09 18.07 55.43
N SER A 3 -31.24 18.54 54.18
CA SER A 3 -30.74 19.83 53.64
C SER A 3 -29.31 19.67 53.10
N ASP A 4 -28.99 19.99 51.85
CA ASP A 4 -28.85 21.37 51.40
C ASP A 4 -29.03 21.57 49.89
N ARG A 5 -29.34 22.83 49.59
CA ARG A 5 -29.61 23.44 48.28
C ARG A 5 -28.30 23.72 47.54
N CYS A 6 -28.35 23.73 46.21
CA CYS A 6 -27.82 24.85 45.41
C CYS A 6 -28.35 24.78 43.96
N ARG A 7 -29.17 25.78 43.58
CA ARG A 7 -29.60 26.09 42.20
C ARG A 7 -28.70 27.21 41.64
N PRO A 8 -28.42 27.25 40.33
CA PRO A 8 -27.79 28.40 39.69
C PRO A 8 -28.79 29.54 39.45
N PRO A 9 -28.35 30.82 39.45
CA PRO A 9 -29.23 31.97 39.29
C PRO A 9 -29.60 32.24 37.83
N GLY A 10 -30.80 32.78 37.67
CA GLY A 10 -31.50 33.01 36.42
C GLY A 10 -31.12 34.30 35.71
N TRP A 11 -31.42 34.27 34.42
CA TRP A 11 -31.37 35.38 33.49
C TRP A 11 -32.44 36.43 33.83
N HIS A 12 -32.02 37.66 34.14
CA HIS A 12 -32.92 38.81 34.21
C HIS A 12 -32.81 39.65 32.95
N ARG A 13 -33.91 39.72 32.22
CA ARG A 13 -34.17 40.61 31.09
C ARG A 13 -34.70 41.92 31.67
N SER A 14 -33.90 42.99 31.67
CA SER A 14 -34.35 44.34 32.10
C SER A 14 -34.68 45.21 30.90
N SER A 15 -35.80 45.90 31.02
CA SER A 15 -36.51 46.69 30.04
C SER A 15 -35.77 47.98 29.63
N SER A 16 -35.98 48.31 28.36
CA SER A 16 -35.63 49.57 27.69
C SER A 16 -36.29 50.79 28.36
N ARG A 17 -35.47 51.77 28.73
CA ARG A 17 -35.90 53.16 28.90
C ARG A 17 -35.15 54.04 27.90
N GLN A 18 -35.92 54.78 27.11
CA GLN A 18 -35.47 55.86 26.25
C GLN A 18 -35.13 57.09 27.11
N PRO A 19 -34.14 57.91 26.70
CA PRO A 19 -34.15 59.32 27.03
C PRO A 19 -34.16 60.23 25.79
N GLU A 20 -35.13 61.14 25.85
CA GLU A 20 -35.27 62.49 25.30
C GLU A 20 -34.29 63.04 24.25
N GLU A 21 -34.91 63.59 23.20
CA GLU A 21 -34.32 64.52 22.24
C GLU A 21 -33.91 65.85 22.90
N THR A 22 -32.65 66.24 22.73
CA THR A 22 -32.25 67.64 22.83
C THR A 22 -31.69 68.13 21.50
N ARG A 23 -32.45 69.04 20.87
CA ARG A 23 -32.07 69.88 19.72
C ARG A 23 -30.83 70.73 20.06
N VAL A 24 -29.74 70.57 19.32
CA VAL A 24 -28.67 71.59 19.23
C VAL A 24 -28.34 71.83 17.76
N LYS A 25 -28.08 73.10 17.46
CA LYS A 25 -28.16 73.80 16.19
C LYS A 25 -27.06 73.42 15.20
N THR A 26 -27.44 73.51 13.93
CA THR A 26 -26.66 73.49 12.70
C THR A 26 -25.43 74.40 12.77
N GLY A 27 -24.25 73.87 12.41
CA GLY A 27 -23.02 74.63 12.21
C GLY A 27 -22.08 73.86 11.28
N PHE A 28 -21.85 74.42 10.09
CA PHE A 28 -20.98 73.93 9.02
C PHE A 28 -19.60 73.46 9.51
N LEU A 29 -19.18 72.25 9.13
CA LEU A 29 -17.79 71.98 8.72
C LEU A 29 -17.74 70.78 7.77
N LEU A 30 -17.82 71.08 6.47
CA LEU A 30 -17.49 70.20 5.36
C LEU A 30 -15.97 70.13 5.20
N ILE A 31 -15.25 69.30 5.97
CA ILE A 31 -13.84 68.98 5.68
C ILE A 31 -13.55 67.50 6.00
N SER A 32 -13.39 66.72 4.93
CA SER A 32 -12.58 65.50 4.81
C SER A 32 -12.99 64.22 5.55
N CYS A 33 -14.09 63.57 5.11
CA CYS A 33 -14.28 62.12 5.28
C CYS A 33 -13.70 61.28 4.12
N ALA A 34 -12.95 61.88 3.18
CA ALA A 34 -12.49 61.19 1.97
C ALA A 34 -11.15 60.43 2.11
N ALA A 35 -10.53 60.36 3.29
CA ALA A 35 -9.18 59.80 3.47
C ALA A 35 -9.08 58.54 4.36
N ILE A 36 -10.21 57.89 4.72
CA ILE A 36 -10.20 56.61 5.50
C ILE A 36 -10.87 55.46 4.72
N ALA A 37 -11.10 55.61 3.41
CA ALA A 37 -11.75 54.59 2.58
C ALA A 37 -10.85 54.00 1.47
N LEU A 38 -9.52 54.08 1.59
CA LEU A 38 -8.57 53.59 0.57
C LEU A 38 -7.50 52.60 1.07
N LEU A 39 -7.75 51.89 2.18
CA LEU A 39 -6.85 50.83 2.66
C LEU A 39 -7.52 49.46 2.89
N ALA A 40 -8.63 49.17 2.20
CA ALA A 40 -9.32 47.87 2.29
C ALA A 40 -9.41 47.13 0.93
N ALA A 41 -8.50 47.41 0.01
CA ALA A 41 -8.25 46.56 -1.15
C ALA A 41 -6.86 45.91 -1.04
N ARG A 42 -6.55 45.31 0.12
CA ARG A 42 -5.62 44.18 0.09
C ARG A 42 -6.40 43.05 -0.56
N GLY A 43 -6.11 42.78 -1.84
CA GLY A 43 -6.65 41.60 -2.50
C GLY A 43 -6.50 40.42 -1.56
N ASN A 44 -7.53 39.58 -1.45
CA ASN A 44 -7.39 38.29 -0.81
C ASN A 44 -6.15 37.66 -1.43
N ALA A 45 -5.07 37.54 -0.66
CA ALA A 45 -3.97 36.70 -1.05
C ALA A 45 -4.61 35.31 -1.13
N ASP A 46 -4.86 34.87 -2.36
CA ASP A 46 -5.47 33.58 -2.65
C ASP A 46 -4.66 32.54 -1.87
N GLU A 47 -5.33 31.79 -0.98
CA GLU A 47 -4.59 30.84 -0.14
C GLU A 47 -3.78 29.90 -1.05
N PRO A 48 -2.52 29.62 -0.71
CA PRO A 48 -1.67 28.83 -1.58
C PRO A 48 -2.31 27.46 -1.80
N LYS A 49 -2.51 27.08 -3.07
CA LYS A 49 -3.04 25.77 -3.42
C LYS A 49 -2.12 24.68 -2.87
N LEU A 50 -2.71 23.67 -2.23
CA LEU A 50 -1.97 22.64 -1.50
C LEU A 50 -1.96 21.32 -2.26
N LEU A 51 -0.77 20.74 -2.43
CA LEU A 51 -0.58 19.36 -2.85
C LEU A 51 -0.47 18.50 -1.59
N ARG A 52 -1.60 17.93 -1.15
CA ARG A 52 -1.67 17.15 0.09
C ARG A 52 -1.21 15.72 -0.15
N VAL A 53 -0.06 15.35 0.39
CA VAL A 53 0.60 14.06 0.17
C VAL A 53 0.46 13.17 1.40
N CYS A 54 0.05 11.92 1.19
CA CYS A 54 0.07 10.89 2.22
C CYS A 54 1.47 10.30 2.29
N ALA A 55 2.11 10.37 3.46
CA ALA A 55 3.48 9.89 3.64
C ALA A 55 3.65 9.18 4.98
N ASP A 56 4.72 8.39 5.10
CA ASP A 56 5.14 7.81 6.36
C ASP A 56 6.16 8.74 7.04
N PRO A 57 6.01 9.03 8.34
CA PRO A 57 6.92 9.92 9.06
C PRO A 57 8.33 9.36 9.31
N ASP A 58 8.55 8.05 9.16
CA ASP A 58 9.81 7.39 9.50
C ASP A 58 10.07 6.19 8.57
N ASN A 59 10.27 6.47 7.29
CA ASN A 59 10.42 5.47 6.24
C ASN A 59 11.43 5.91 5.18
N LEU A 60 12.62 6.35 5.62
CA LEU A 60 13.73 6.56 4.71
C LEU A 60 14.05 5.25 3.96
N PRO A 61 14.39 5.32 2.67
CA PRO A 61 14.67 6.52 1.88
C PRO A 61 13.45 7.23 1.26
N PHE A 62 12.24 6.73 1.46
CA PHE A 62 11.05 7.23 0.76
C PHE A 62 10.59 8.58 1.34
N SER A 63 10.27 8.59 2.63
CA SER A 63 9.81 9.79 3.33
C SER A 63 10.15 9.79 4.82
N ASP A 64 10.28 10.99 5.37
CA ASP A 64 10.32 11.25 6.82
C ASP A 64 9.68 12.62 7.12
N LYS A 65 9.55 12.99 8.41
CA LYS A 65 8.99 14.29 8.84
C LYS A 65 9.88 15.47 8.51
N GLU A 66 11.18 15.24 8.42
CA GLU A 66 12.22 16.23 8.15
C GLU A 66 12.32 16.59 6.66
N GLY A 67 11.67 15.81 5.78
CA GLY A 67 11.71 15.99 4.34
C GLY A 67 12.96 15.44 3.66
N GLY A 68 13.69 14.55 4.35
CA GLY A 68 14.93 13.91 3.91
C GLY A 68 14.75 12.77 2.90
N GLY A 69 13.53 12.31 2.66
CA GLY A 69 13.25 11.24 1.69
C GLY A 69 13.18 11.69 0.23
N PHE A 70 13.42 10.77 -0.70
CA PHE A 70 13.33 11.10 -2.14
C PHE A 70 11.90 11.37 -2.58
N GLU A 71 10.88 10.72 -2.00
CA GLU A 71 9.48 11.03 -2.29
C GLU A 71 9.09 12.40 -1.72
N ASN A 72 9.71 12.84 -0.62
CA ASN A 72 9.52 14.21 -0.14
C ASN A 72 10.05 15.23 -1.17
N ARG A 73 11.26 15.00 -1.68
CA ARG A 73 11.90 15.86 -2.69
C ARG A 73 11.14 15.89 -4.01
N ILE A 74 10.69 14.73 -4.50
CA ILE A 74 9.88 14.65 -5.73
C ILE A 74 8.53 15.36 -5.52
N ALA A 75 7.85 15.14 -4.39
CA ALA A 75 6.59 15.84 -4.11
C ALA A 75 6.75 17.36 -4.06
N THR A 76 7.85 17.85 -3.49
CA THR A 76 8.20 19.28 -3.46
C THR A 76 8.41 19.82 -4.87
N LEU A 77 9.20 19.12 -5.69
CA LEU A 77 9.46 19.45 -7.08
C LEU A 77 8.18 19.54 -7.92
N LEU A 78 7.26 18.58 -7.74
CA LEU A 78 5.97 18.59 -8.42
C LEU A 78 5.07 19.72 -7.92
N ALA A 79 5.04 19.99 -6.61
CA ALA A 79 4.26 21.10 -6.06
C ALA A 79 4.72 22.44 -6.66
N GLU A 80 6.04 22.68 -6.71
CA GLU A 80 6.62 23.89 -7.31
C GLU A 80 6.25 24.05 -8.78
N ASP A 81 6.40 23.00 -9.60
CA ASP A 81 6.01 23.01 -11.01
C ASP A 81 4.52 23.27 -11.22
N LEU A 82 3.68 22.83 -10.27
CA LEU A 82 2.24 23.03 -10.29
C LEU A 82 1.77 24.38 -9.71
N GLY A 83 2.70 25.21 -9.20
CA GLY A 83 2.37 26.46 -8.51
C GLY A 83 1.62 26.22 -7.18
N MET A 84 1.97 25.14 -6.49
CA MET A 84 1.35 24.66 -5.25
C MET A 84 2.39 24.57 -4.14
N LYS A 85 1.94 24.48 -2.88
CA LYS A 85 2.78 24.10 -1.75
C LYS A 85 2.52 22.66 -1.37
N VAL A 86 3.56 21.91 -1.01
CA VAL A 86 3.38 20.57 -0.47
C VAL A 86 2.92 20.64 0.99
N GLU A 87 1.96 19.79 1.34
CA GLU A 87 1.56 19.54 2.71
C GLU A 87 1.46 18.04 2.94
N TYR A 88 1.99 17.56 4.06
CA TYR A 88 2.01 16.12 4.35
C TYR A 88 0.98 15.76 5.42
N PHE A 89 0.21 14.71 5.14
CA PHE A 89 -0.47 13.96 6.18
C PHE A 89 0.33 12.70 6.50
N TYR A 90 1.02 12.74 7.63
CA TYR A 90 1.89 11.65 8.05
C TYR A 90 1.12 10.55 8.78
N TRP A 91 1.28 9.31 8.31
CA TRP A 91 0.76 8.12 8.97
C TRP A 91 1.68 6.92 8.70
N PRO A 92 1.99 6.06 9.68
CA PRO A 92 2.86 4.91 9.45
C PRO A 92 2.30 3.95 8.37
N HIS A 93 3.16 3.47 7.47
CA HIS A 93 2.90 2.49 6.41
C HIS A 93 2.66 1.10 7.00
N ARG A 94 1.51 0.95 7.64
CA ARG A 94 1.04 -0.31 8.20
C ARG A 94 -0.40 -0.59 7.84
N ARG A 95 -0.92 -1.71 8.35
CA ARG A 95 -2.31 -2.09 8.14
C ARG A 95 -3.23 -0.92 8.48
N GLY A 96 -4.03 -0.50 7.50
CA GLY A 96 -4.96 0.62 7.63
C GLY A 96 -4.44 1.95 7.08
N PHE A 97 -3.18 2.06 6.64
CA PHE A 97 -2.63 3.30 6.06
C PHE A 97 -3.57 3.92 5.03
N MET A 98 -3.96 3.17 3.99
CA MET A 98 -4.86 3.68 2.95
C MET A 98 -6.24 4.13 3.49
N ARG A 99 -6.75 3.45 4.54
CA ARG A 99 -8.05 3.77 5.15
C ARG A 99 -7.98 5.05 5.97
N SER A 100 -6.89 5.24 6.71
CA SER A 100 -6.67 6.36 7.63
C SER A 100 -6.12 7.61 6.94
N THR A 101 -5.68 7.51 5.69
CA THR A 101 -5.08 8.63 4.92
C THR A 101 -5.98 9.02 3.74
N ILE A 102 -5.63 8.59 2.52
CA ILE A 102 -6.25 9.00 1.26
C ILE A 102 -7.75 8.69 1.19
N LYS A 103 -8.21 7.55 1.76
CA LYS A 103 -9.64 7.21 1.78
C LYS A 103 -10.43 7.99 2.83
N ALA A 104 -9.77 8.48 3.88
CA ALA A 104 -10.34 9.40 4.85
C ALA A 104 -10.32 10.86 4.35
N LYS A 105 -9.72 11.12 3.19
CA LYS A 105 -9.57 12.46 2.56
C LYS A 105 -8.65 13.42 3.33
N GLU A 106 -7.80 12.88 4.18
CA GLU A 106 -6.76 13.64 4.89
C GLU A 106 -5.67 14.16 3.94
N CYS A 107 -5.46 13.47 2.83
CA CYS A 107 -4.51 13.79 1.77
C CYS A 107 -5.02 13.24 0.43
N ASP A 108 -4.40 13.67 -0.67
CA ASP A 108 -4.89 13.50 -2.04
C ASP A 108 -4.00 12.64 -2.92
N VAL A 109 -2.70 12.56 -2.57
CA VAL A 109 -1.66 11.97 -3.40
C VAL A 109 -0.88 10.90 -2.64
N LEU A 110 -0.67 9.76 -3.28
CA LEU A 110 0.29 8.73 -2.91
C LEU A 110 1.45 8.80 -3.91
N MET A 111 2.66 9.13 -3.44
CA MET A 111 3.80 9.34 -4.33
C MET A 111 4.30 8.04 -4.98
N GLY A 112 4.39 6.96 -4.22
CA GLY A 112 4.90 5.68 -4.71
C GLY A 112 3.94 4.53 -4.45
N ILE A 113 3.22 4.09 -5.49
CA ILE A 113 2.51 2.82 -5.49
C ILE A 113 2.89 1.99 -6.72
N PRO A 114 2.83 0.65 -6.67
CA PRO A 114 3.02 -0.17 -7.85
C PRO A 114 1.89 0.07 -8.87
N LYS A 115 2.27 0.17 -10.15
CA LYS A 115 1.33 0.18 -11.27
C LYS A 115 0.39 -1.03 -11.19
N GLY A 116 -0.89 -0.79 -11.43
CA GLY A 116 -1.93 -1.83 -11.36
C GLY A 116 -2.54 -2.01 -9.96
N MET A 117 -2.15 -1.20 -8.97
CA MET A 117 -2.87 -1.15 -7.69
C MET A 117 -4.30 -0.64 -7.88
N ASP A 118 -5.28 -1.48 -7.54
CA ASP A 118 -6.70 -1.16 -7.63
C ASP A 118 -7.11 0.02 -6.74
N GLY A 119 -8.10 0.79 -7.21
CA GLY A 119 -8.79 1.80 -6.40
C GLY A 119 -8.29 3.23 -6.57
N PHE A 120 -7.30 3.44 -7.44
CA PHE A 120 -6.70 4.76 -7.71
C PHE A 120 -6.76 5.09 -9.20
N LEU A 121 -6.72 6.39 -9.52
CA LEU A 121 -6.23 6.85 -10.81
C LEU A 121 -4.71 6.99 -10.68
N ILE A 122 -3.99 6.47 -11.66
CA ILE A 122 -2.53 6.37 -11.61
C ILE A 122 -1.90 7.07 -12.81
N THR A 123 -0.76 7.70 -12.59
CA THR A 123 0.05 8.33 -13.64
C THR A 123 0.75 7.30 -14.52
N ARG A 124 1.43 7.77 -15.56
CA ARG A 124 2.55 7.05 -16.17
C ARG A 124 3.60 6.72 -15.09
N PRO A 125 4.31 5.59 -15.22
CA PRO A 125 5.43 5.28 -14.33
C PRO A 125 6.52 6.35 -14.42
N TYR A 126 6.96 6.85 -13.28
CA TYR A 126 8.04 7.83 -13.21
C TYR A 126 9.39 7.20 -12.84
N TYR A 127 9.38 5.96 -12.34
CA TYR A 127 10.54 5.08 -12.34
C TYR A 127 10.13 3.60 -12.30
N ARG A 128 11.10 2.73 -12.55
CA ARG A 128 10.98 1.28 -12.38
C ARG A 128 12.17 0.80 -11.56
N SER A 129 11.94 -0.12 -10.64
CA SER A 129 12.98 -0.73 -9.81
C SER A 129 12.69 -2.22 -9.61
N SER A 130 13.68 -2.97 -9.15
CA SER A 130 13.53 -4.39 -8.81
C SER A 130 14.02 -4.73 -7.40
N TYR A 131 13.59 -5.86 -6.85
CA TYR A 131 14.26 -6.47 -5.70
C TYR A 131 15.71 -6.80 -6.06
N GLN A 132 16.61 -6.68 -5.10
CA GLN A 132 18.04 -6.92 -5.24
C GLN A 132 18.46 -8.07 -4.33
N PHE A 133 19.35 -8.93 -4.82
CA PHE A 133 20.29 -9.67 -4.00
C PHE A 133 21.33 -8.71 -3.46
N VAL A 134 21.56 -8.73 -2.14
CA VAL A 134 22.55 -7.89 -1.49
C VAL A 134 23.42 -8.74 -0.58
N SER A 135 24.74 -8.65 -0.76
CA SER A 135 25.71 -9.39 0.06
C SER A 135 26.96 -8.56 0.29
N ARG A 136 27.79 -8.92 1.27
CA ARG A 136 29.10 -8.29 1.43
C ARG A 136 30.03 -8.70 0.29
N VAL A 137 30.82 -7.76 -0.22
CA VAL A 137 31.79 -8.04 -1.31
C VAL A 137 32.85 -9.05 -0.87
N ASP A 138 33.26 -9.02 0.40
CA ASP A 138 34.27 -9.92 0.97
C ASP A 138 33.82 -11.40 1.11
N ARG A 139 32.54 -11.69 0.88
CA ARG A 139 31.99 -13.06 0.91
C ARG A 139 32.05 -13.78 -0.44
N ASP A 140 32.38 -13.07 -1.51
CA ASP A 140 32.44 -13.62 -2.87
C ASP A 140 31.17 -14.39 -3.27
N LEU A 141 30.01 -13.85 -2.89
CA LEU A 141 28.70 -14.41 -3.20
C LEU A 141 28.15 -13.79 -4.49
N ASP A 142 28.35 -14.47 -5.61
CA ASP A 142 27.83 -14.13 -6.94
C ASP A 142 26.42 -14.70 -7.20
N ILE A 143 25.49 -14.48 -6.26
CA ILE A 143 24.11 -14.98 -6.38
C ILE A 143 23.31 -14.10 -7.33
N THR A 144 22.85 -14.69 -8.44
CA THR A 144 22.02 -14.01 -9.46
C THR A 144 20.66 -14.68 -9.70
N SER A 145 20.39 -15.81 -9.04
CA SER A 145 19.15 -16.57 -9.20
C SER A 145 18.67 -17.16 -7.88
N LEU A 146 17.35 -17.25 -7.72
CA LEU A 146 16.72 -17.94 -6.59
C LEU A 146 16.83 -19.47 -6.69
N ASP A 147 17.27 -20.00 -7.82
CA ASP A 147 17.53 -21.43 -8.03
C ASP A 147 18.96 -21.84 -7.64
N ASP A 148 19.78 -20.91 -7.16
CA ASP A 148 21.15 -21.21 -6.73
C ASP A 148 21.14 -22.15 -5.51
N PRO A 149 21.78 -23.34 -5.60
CA PRO A 149 21.76 -24.33 -4.53
C PRO A 149 22.43 -23.85 -3.23
N ARG A 150 23.31 -22.85 -3.29
CA ARG A 150 23.98 -22.27 -2.12
C ARG A 150 22.98 -21.62 -1.17
N LEU A 151 21.85 -21.11 -1.67
CA LEU A 151 20.82 -20.43 -0.87
C LEU A 151 20.30 -21.29 0.30
N LYS A 152 20.29 -22.61 0.16
CA LYS A 152 19.85 -23.53 1.24
C LYS A 152 20.76 -23.52 2.46
N LYS A 153 21.97 -22.98 2.34
CA LYS A 153 22.98 -22.93 3.42
C LYS A 153 23.18 -21.52 3.98
N LEU A 154 22.61 -20.50 3.33
CA LEU A 154 22.79 -19.10 3.71
C LEU A 154 21.72 -18.67 4.71
N LYS A 155 22.09 -17.78 5.62
CA LYS A 155 21.16 -16.99 6.43
C LYS A 155 20.62 -15.86 5.55
N ILE A 156 19.39 -16.00 5.09
CA ILE A 156 18.78 -15.07 4.14
C ILE A 156 17.84 -14.11 4.87
N GLY A 157 18.13 -12.82 4.78
CA GLY A 157 17.26 -11.74 5.24
C GLY A 157 16.21 -11.35 4.19
N VAL A 158 14.96 -11.22 4.63
CA VAL A 158 13.84 -10.74 3.78
C VAL A 158 12.93 -9.81 4.59
N HIS A 159 12.24 -8.90 3.90
CA HIS A 159 11.18 -8.13 4.55
C HIS A 159 9.94 -8.99 4.83
N THR A 160 9.39 -8.86 6.03
CA THR A 160 8.08 -9.36 6.42
C THR A 160 7.08 -8.21 6.37
N ILE A 161 6.00 -8.40 5.61
CA ILE A 161 4.98 -7.37 5.39
C ILE A 161 3.82 -7.66 6.34
N GLY A 162 3.36 -6.66 7.10
CA GLY A 162 2.18 -6.85 7.94
C GLY A 162 2.47 -7.40 9.35
N TYR A 163 1.41 -7.45 10.16
CA TYR A 163 1.38 -8.14 11.45
C TYR A 163 1.14 -9.66 11.30
N ASP A 164 0.98 -10.14 10.07
CA ASP A 164 0.41 -11.45 9.76
C ASP A 164 1.20 -12.30 8.77
N TYR A 165 2.53 -12.10 8.69
CA TYR A 165 3.40 -12.92 7.86
C TYR A 165 2.99 -12.93 6.39
N ASN A 166 2.55 -11.79 5.84
CA ASN A 166 2.51 -11.67 4.38
C ASN A 166 3.96 -11.72 3.89
N ASN A 167 4.26 -12.78 3.17
CA ASN A 167 5.57 -12.97 2.57
C ASN A 167 5.78 -11.89 1.51
N SER A 168 6.93 -11.21 1.58
CA SER A 168 7.42 -10.42 0.45
C SER A 168 7.52 -11.31 -0.80
N PRO A 169 7.49 -10.73 -2.01
CA PRO A 169 7.76 -11.43 -3.25
C PRO A 169 8.95 -12.42 -3.14
N ALA A 170 10.05 -11.98 -2.55
CA ALA A 170 11.22 -12.82 -2.31
C ALA A 170 10.92 -14.00 -1.38
N ALA A 171 10.35 -13.75 -0.21
CA ALA A 171 10.01 -14.81 0.75
C ALA A 171 9.04 -15.85 0.17
N ARG A 172 8.06 -15.42 -0.63
CA ARG A 172 7.11 -16.32 -1.32
C ARG A 172 7.84 -17.29 -2.24
N SER A 173 8.77 -16.78 -3.04
CA SER A 173 9.47 -17.56 -4.05
C SER A 173 10.60 -18.43 -3.50
N LEU A 174 11.23 -18.02 -2.41
CA LEU A 174 12.16 -18.85 -1.65
C LEU A 174 11.43 -20.03 -1.01
N GLY A 175 10.27 -19.77 -0.37
CA GLY A 175 9.44 -20.81 0.23
C GLY A 175 8.97 -21.86 -0.80
N ALA A 176 8.59 -21.42 -2.01
CA ALA A 176 8.23 -22.33 -3.11
C ALA A 176 9.38 -23.27 -3.56
N ARG A 177 10.63 -22.93 -3.21
CA ARG A 177 11.84 -23.74 -3.49
C ARG A 177 12.29 -24.55 -2.28
N GLY A 178 11.50 -24.58 -1.20
CA GLY A 178 11.84 -25.25 0.05
C GLY A 178 13.00 -24.59 0.81
N ILE A 179 13.29 -23.31 0.54
CA ILE A 179 14.28 -22.55 1.31
C ILE A 179 13.59 -22.03 2.56
N VAL A 180 13.99 -22.59 3.71
CA VAL A 180 13.40 -22.33 5.03
C VAL A 180 14.38 -21.58 5.93
N GLY A 181 13.91 -21.11 7.09
CA GLY A 181 14.78 -20.43 8.08
C GLY A 181 15.15 -18.99 7.70
N LEU A 182 14.29 -18.30 6.94
CA LEU A 182 14.49 -16.90 6.57
C LEU A 182 14.50 -16.00 7.81
N THR A 183 15.40 -15.02 7.82
CA THR A 183 15.43 -13.96 8.85
C THR A 183 14.51 -12.82 8.41
N GLY A 184 13.44 -12.61 9.16
CA GLY A 184 12.45 -11.57 8.86
C GLY A 184 12.85 -10.20 9.41
N TYR A 185 12.72 -9.17 8.57
CA TYR A 185 12.85 -7.77 8.94
C TYR A 185 11.52 -7.06 8.70
N SER A 186 10.95 -6.47 9.74
CA SER A 186 9.62 -5.87 9.65
C SER A 186 9.66 -4.57 8.84
N THR A 187 8.65 -4.32 8.03
CA THR A 187 8.45 -3.02 7.36
C THR A 187 7.59 -2.06 8.19
N PHE A 188 7.25 -2.42 9.43
CA PHE A 188 6.53 -1.55 10.37
C PHE A 188 7.53 -0.92 11.31
N TYR A 189 7.95 0.28 10.97
CA TYR A 189 9.07 0.90 11.65
C TYR A 189 8.69 1.48 13.02
N THR A 190 9.65 1.37 13.93
CA THR A 190 9.66 1.90 15.30
C THR A 190 11.11 2.27 15.62
N ASP A 191 11.34 2.84 16.81
CA ASP A 191 12.70 3.13 17.29
C ASP A 191 13.60 1.88 17.29
N GLU A 192 13.02 0.69 17.51
CA GLU A 192 13.73 -0.59 17.49
C GLU A 192 13.82 -1.23 16.11
N ASN A 193 12.76 -1.10 15.29
CA ASN A 193 12.71 -1.67 13.96
C ASN A 193 12.89 -0.55 12.93
N ARG A 194 14.13 -0.28 12.54
CA ARG A 194 14.46 0.84 11.63
C ARG A 194 14.52 0.39 10.16
N PRO A 195 14.31 1.30 9.18
CA PRO A 195 14.34 0.95 7.75
C PRO A 195 15.66 0.37 7.23
N ASP A 196 16.78 0.66 7.89
CA ASP A 196 18.11 0.19 7.52
C ASP A 196 18.46 -1.19 8.11
N ALA A 197 17.63 -1.74 9.02
CA ALA A 197 17.97 -2.91 9.83
C ALA A 197 18.39 -4.15 9.01
N ILE A 198 17.78 -4.37 7.83
CA ILE A 198 18.14 -5.48 6.95
C ILE A 198 19.55 -5.32 6.35
N ILE A 199 19.95 -4.09 6.03
CA ILE A 199 21.28 -3.79 5.51
C ILE A 199 22.31 -3.79 6.63
N ALA A 200 21.96 -3.25 7.81
CA ALA A 200 22.79 -3.37 9.01
C ALA A 200 23.05 -4.84 9.37
N GLY A 201 22.06 -5.72 9.22
CA GLY A 201 22.22 -7.16 9.41
C GLY A 201 23.28 -7.81 8.51
N LEU A 202 23.44 -7.33 7.28
CA LEU A 202 24.54 -7.76 6.39
C LEU A 202 25.88 -7.23 6.90
N ALA A 203 25.95 -5.93 7.22
CA ALA A 203 27.19 -5.30 7.68
C ALA A 203 27.73 -5.92 8.98
N GLU A 204 26.82 -6.28 9.88
CA GLU A 204 27.09 -6.91 11.17
C GLU A 204 27.23 -8.44 11.11
N ASP A 205 27.19 -9.03 9.90
CA ASP A 205 27.36 -10.47 9.69
C ASP A 205 26.25 -11.36 10.33
N LYS A 206 25.08 -10.77 10.60
CA LYS A 206 23.91 -11.48 11.14
C LYS A 206 23.21 -12.32 10.08
N ILE A 207 23.23 -11.85 8.83
CA ILE A 207 22.74 -12.55 7.64
C ILE A 207 23.82 -12.57 6.56
N ASP A 208 23.82 -13.59 5.72
CA ASP A 208 24.81 -13.75 4.64
C ASP A 208 24.37 -13.05 3.34
N LEU A 209 23.06 -13.02 3.11
CA LEU A 209 22.41 -12.48 1.91
C LEU A 209 21.10 -11.81 2.30
N ALA A 210 20.80 -10.64 1.75
CA ALA A 210 19.47 -10.03 1.83
C ALA A 210 18.82 -10.05 0.45
N ILE A 211 17.51 -10.25 0.40
CA ILE A 211 16.70 -9.98 -0.79
C ILE A 211 15.69 -8.88 -0.45
N VAL A 212 15.97 -7.68 -0.96
CA VAL A 212 15.38 -6.43 -0.49
C VAL A 212 14.98 -5.52 -1.66
N TRP A 213 13.95 -4.70 -1.46
CA TRP A 213 13.48 -3.77 -2.49
C TRP A 213 14.55 -2.73 -2.85
N GLY A 214 14.72 -2.48 -4.16
CA GLY A 214 15.82 -1.68 -4.72
C GLY A 214 16.12 -0.35 -4.03
N PRO A 215 15.15 0.56 -3.83
CA PRO A 215 15.41 1.85 -3.18
C PRO A 215 16.04 1.71 -1.79
N ILE A 216 15.58 0.75 -0.99
CA ILE A 216 16.14 0.46 0.35
C ILE A 216 17.56 -0.10 0.19
N ALA A 217 17.74 -1.07 -0.70
CA ALA A 217 19.03 -1.71 -0.98
C ALA A 217 20.10 -0.68 -1.39
N GLY A 218 19.75 0.19 -2.33
CA GLY A 218 20.65 1.19 -2.89
C GLY A 218 21.02 2.28 -1.89
N TYR A 219 20.01 2.88 -1.24
CA TYR A 219 20.23 3.99 -0.32
C TYR A 219 21.04 3.59 0.91
N PHE A 220 20.61 2.56 1.63
CA PHE A 220 21.31 2.11 2.83
C PHE A 220 22.58 1.32 2.48
N GLY A 221 22.62 0.64 1.33
CA GLY A 221 23.85 0.00 0.86
C GLY A 221 24.98 1.00 0.62
N LYS A 222 24.68 2.18 0.08
CA LYS A 222 25.66 3.28 -0.08
C LYS A 222 26.17 3.83 1.25
N GLN A 223 25.39 3.71 2.32
CA GLN A 223 25.74 4.18 3.67
C GLN A 223 26.38 3.10 4.53
N SER A 224 26.39 1.85 4.06
CA SER A 224 26.95 0.71 4.80
C SER A 224 28.43 0.95 5.14
N PRO A 225 28.87 0.63 6.37
CA PRO A 225 30.27 0.72 6.76
C PRO A 225 31.15 -0.35 6.09
N VAL A 226 30.54 -1.38 5.48
CA VAL A 226 31.24 -2.40 4.69
C VAL A 226 30.78 -2.38 3.24
N PRO A 227 31.65 -2.67 2.26
CA PRO A 227 31.27 -2.74 0.85
C PRO A 227 30.24 -3.85 0.59
N LEU A 228 29.13 -3.49 -0.06
CA LEU A 228 28.07 -4.43 -0.43
C LEU A 228 27.95 -4.54 -1.95
N SER A 229 27.74 -5.76 -2.45
CA SER A 229 27.35 -6.04 -3.83
C SER A 229 25.82 -6.05 -3.94
N LEU A 230 25.29 -5.46 -5.03
CA LEU A 230 23.88 -5.47 -5.36
C LEU A 230 23.71 -6.12 -6.73
N ALA A 231 22.81 -7.11 -6.85
CA ALA A 231 22.44 -7.72 -8.12
C ALA A 231 20.91 -7.77 -8.26
N PRO A 232 20.32 -7.31 -9.37
CA PRO A 232 18.88 -7.30 -9.52
C PRO A 232 18.32 -8.72 -9.68
N LEU A 233 17.16 -8.97 -9.07
CA LEU A 233 16.34 -10.12 -9.44
C LEU A 233 15.75 -9.89 -10.85
N PRO A 234 15.42 -10.97 -11.60
CA PRO A 234 14.70 -10.86 -12.86
C PRO A 234 13.33 -10.20 -12.66
N ASP A 235 12.67 -9.74 -13.73
CA ASP A 235 11.37 -9.07 -13.61
C ASP A 235 10.30 -9.92 -12.91
N VAL A 236 10.33 -11.23 -13.15
CA VAL A 236 9.37 -12.20 -12.64
C VAL A 236 10.05 -13.53 -12.32
N ASP A 237 9.59 -14.19 -11.28
CA ASP A 237 9.91 -15.60 -11.03
C ASP A 237 9.23 -16.47 -12.07
N GLN A 238 9.97 -17.33 -12.74
CA GLN A 238 9.39 -18.24 -13.73
C GLN A 238 8.51 -19.31 -13.07
N SER A 239 8.87 -19.79 -11.87
CA SER A 239 8.12 -20.89 -11.24
C SER A 239 6.84 -20.40 -10.56
N THR A 240 6.92 -19.33 -9.77
CA THR A 240 5.78 -18.83 -8.97
C THR A 240 5.02 -17.69 -9.65
N ARG A 241 5.50 -17.22 -10.81
CA ARG A 241 5.00 -16.04 -11.52
C ARG A 241 4.98 -14.78 -10.64
N THR A 242 5.85 -14.74 -9.63
CA THR A 242 5.98 -13.61 -8.70
C THR A 242 6.72 -12.46 -9.35
N PRO A 243 6.14 -11.25 -9.45
CA PRO A 243 6.90 -10.10 -9.92
C PRO A 243 7.93 -9.64 -8.88
N TYR A 244 9.14 -9.32 -9.35
CA TYR A 244 10.19 -8.67 -8.55
C TYR A 244 10.52 -7.27 -9.06
N ALA A 245 10.16 -6.93 -10.30
CA ALA A 245 10.30 -5.58 -10.82
C ALA A 245 8.93 -4.89 -10.91
N TYR A 246 8.88 -3.64 -10.45
CA TYR A 246 7.64 -2.86 -10.39
C TYR A 246 7.85 -1.49 -11.01
N ASP A 247 6.91 -1.12 -11.88
CA ASP A 247 6.70 0.26 -12.29
C ASP A 247 6.08 1.02 -11.13
N VAL A 248 6.66 2.17 -10.76
CA VAL A 248 6.16 3.00 -9.67
C VAL A 248 5.49 4.24 -10.25
N VAL A 249 4.27 4.49 -9.77
CA VAL A 249 3.36 5.52 -10.26
C VAL A 249 2.88 6.38 -9.09
N VAL A 250 2.45 7.60 -9.39
CA VAL A 250 1.70 8.43 -8.45
C VAL A 250 0.24 8.00 -8.50
N GLY A 251 -0.40 7.84 -7.34
CA GLY A 251 -1.81 7.48 -7.20
C GLY A 251 -2.64 8.60 -6.58
N VAL A 252 -3.82 8.87 -7.14
CA VAL A 252 -4.83 9.75 -6.55
C VAL A 252 -6.19 9.07 -6.50
N ARG A 253 -7.15 9.63 -5.76
CA ARG A 253 -8.52 9.09 -5.75
C ARG A 253 -9.16 9.20 -7.14
N LYS A 254 -10.07 8.28 -7.48
CA LYS A 254 -10.74 8.24 -8.79
C LYS A 254 -11.55 9.50 -9.17
N ALA A 255 -11.92 10.32 -8.18
CA ALA A 255 -12.61 11.58 -8.42
C ALA A 255 -11.66 12.71 -8.85
N GLU A 256 -10.36 12.61 -8.54
CA GLU A 256 -9.36 13.68 -8.68
C GLU A 256 -8.73 13.71 -10.09
N LYS A 257 -9.57 13.78 -11.14
CA LYS A 257 -9.12 13.66 -12.53
C LYS A 257 -8.21 14.81 -12.96
N ASP A 258 -8.54 16.04 -12.56
CA ASP A 258 -7.76 17.22 -12.95
C ASP A 258 -6.41 17.26 -12.22
N LEU A 259 -6.39 16.88 -10.94
CA LEU A 259 -5.15 16.75 -10.17
C LEU A 259 -4.26 15.66 -10.77
N HIS A 260 -4.84 14.50 -11.10
CA HIS A 260 -4.14 13.42 -11.79
C HIS A 260 -3.47 13.90 -13.08
N ALA A 261 -4.22 14.53 -13.99
CA ALA A 261 -3.69 14.99 -15.28
C ALA A 261 -2.55 16.00 -15.10
N ARG A 262 -2.69 16.92 -14.14
CA ARG A 262 -1.65 17.91 -13.83
C ARG A 262 -0.37 17.26 -13.29
N ILE A 263 -0.49 16.33 -12.35
CA ILE A 263 0.67 15.58 -11.81
C ILE A 263 1.31 14.74 -12.91
N ASP A 264 0.52 14.04 -13.73
CA ASP A 264 1.04 13.21 -14.82
C ASP A 264 1.90 14.01 -15.81
N GLU A 265 1.42 15.19 -16.20
CA GLU A 265 2.17 16.11 -17.07
C GLU A 265 3.39 16.74 -16.38
N SER A 266 3.29 17.01 -15.07
CA SER A 266 4.42 17.51 -14.28
C SER A 266 5.54 16.48 -14.17
N LEU A 267 5.21 15.21 -13.94
CA LEU A 267 6.17 14.10 -13.91
C LEU A 267 6.93 13.99 -15.24
N GLU A 268 6.26 14.16 -16.39
CA GLU A 268 6.92 14.16 -17.69
C GLU A 268 7.87 15.35 -17.85
N ARG A 269 7.43 16.57 -17.52
CA ARG A 269 8.28 17.77 -17.58
C ARG A 269 9.51 17.68 -16.68
N LYS A 270 9.36 17.05 -15.51
CA LYS A 270 10.38 16.97 -14.44
C LYS A 270 11.17 15.68 -14.44
N LYS A 271 11.06 14.87 -15.49
CA LYS A 271 11.67 13.53 -15.57
C LYS A 271 13.19 13.54 -15.33
N ALA A 272 13.90 14.55 -15.85
CA ALA A 272 15.35 14.64 -15.69
C ALA A 272 15.75 14.94 -14.23
N GLU A 273 15.08 15.91 -13.60
CA GLU A 273 15.29 16.27 -12.20
C GLU A 273 14.89 15.12 -11.26
N ILE A 274 13.80 14.40 -11.56
CA ILE A 274 13.39 13.19 -10.83
C ILE A 274 14.46 12.10 -10.93
N ALA A 275 15.01 11.86 -12.13
CA ALA A 275 16.09 10.89 -12.32
C ALA A 275 17.34 11.26 -11.52
N ALA A 276 17.67 12.56 -11.45
CA ALA A 276 18.79 13.05 -10.63
C ALA A 276 18.54 12.81 -9.13
N ILE A 277 17.33 13.10 -8.62
CA ILE A 277 16.95 12.80 -7.23
C ILE A 277 17.10 11.30 -6.96
N LEU A 278 16.56 10.42 -7.81
CA LEU A 278 16.67 8.97 -7.63
C LEU A 278 18.13 8.49 -7.63
N ALA A 279 18.99 9.06 -8.47
CA ALA A 279 20.42 8.75 -8.52
C ALA A 279 21.17 9.19 -7.26
N GLU A 280 20.83 10.36 -6.68
CA GLU A 280 21.43 10.82 -5.42
C GLU A 280 21.17 9.86 -4.26
N PHE A 281 19.95 9.31 -4.20
CA PHE A 281 19.52 8.28 -3.25
C PHE A 281 19.99 6.88 -3.62
N ASN A 282 20.74 6.74 -4.72
CA ASN A 282 21.27 5.48 -5.21
C ASN A 282 20.19 4.43 -5.50
N VAL A 283 19.01 4.85 -5.96
CA VAL A 283 17.91 3.94 -6.30
C VAL A 283 18.30 3.10 -7.53
N PRO A 284 18.38 1.75 -7.43
CA PRO A 284 18.69 0.89 -8.57
C PRO A 284 17.52 0.89 -9.55
N LEU A 285 17.70 1.56 -10.69
CA LEU A 285 16.68 1.61 -11.72
C LEU A 285 16.71 0.31 -12.54
N ALA A 286 15.56 -0.33 -12.66
CA ALA A 286 15.38 -1.44 -13.58
C ALA A 286 15.10 -0.87 -14.98
N HIS A 287 15.67 -1.49 -16.01
CA HIS A 287 15.33 -1.17 -17.38
C HIS A 287 13.82 -1.39 -17.58
N ALA A 288 13.20 -0.57 -18.43
CA ALA A 288 11.85 -0.85 -18.91
C ALA A 288 11.82 -2.30 -19.40
N PRO A 289 10.73 -3.07 -19.14
CA PRO A 289 10.67 -4.44 -19.57
C PRO A 289 11.06 -4.49 -21.04
N ALA A 290 12.06 -5.29 -21.40
CA ALA A 290 12.37 -5.52 -22.81
C ALA A 290 11.05 -5.88 -23.47
N ALA A 291 10.65 -5.10 -24.48
CA ALA A 291 9.46 -5.41 -25.25
C ALA A 291 9.60 -6.87 -25.67
N ALA A 292 8.80 -7.73 -25.06
CA ALA A 292 8.72 -9.11 -25.47
C ALA A 292 8.48 -9.07 -26.98
N ALA A 293 9.35 -9.73 -27.73
CA ALA A 293 9.14 -9.95 -29.15
C ALA A 293 7.68 -10.33 -29.35
N THR A 294 7.03 -9.57 -30.22
CA THR A 294 5.60 -9.62 -30.55
C THR A 294 4.97 -11.01 -30.44
N GLU A 295 4.34 -11.27 -29.30
CA GLU A 295 3.04 -11.95 -29.24
C GLU A 295 2.08 -10.91 -28.66
N GLY A 296 1.14 -10.48 -29.50
CA GLY A 296 0.35 -9.27 -29.30
C GLY A 296 -0.33 -9.23 -27.93
N GLN A 297 0.09 -8.28 -27.10
CA GLN A 297 -0.79 -7.71 -26.08
C GLN A 297 -1.83 -6.85 -26.81
N PRO A 298 -3.13 -7.14 -26.74
CA PRO A 298 -4.12 -6.20 -27.22
C PRO A 298 -4.14 -5.02 -26.25
N SER A 299 -3.91 -3.84 -26.83
CA SER A 299 -4.24 -2.54 -26.28
C SER A 299 -5.64 -2.51 -25.64
N VAL A 300 -5.75 -1.84 -24.49
CA VAL A 300 -7.04 -1.40 -23.94
C VAL A 300 -7.63 -0.36 -24.90
N GLN A 301 -8.32 -0.83 -25.93
CA GLN A 301 -9.32 -0.05 -26.63
C GLN A 301 -10.63 -0.22 -25.86
N GLN A 302 -11.21 0.90 -25.45
CA GLN A 302 -12.66 0.96 -25.22
C GLN A 302 -13.35 0.42 -26.46
N ALA A 303 -13.89 -0.79 -26.37
CA ALA A 303 -14.80 -1.34 -27.35
C ALA A 303 -15.95 -2.01 -26.59
N SER A 304 -17.10 -1.37 -26.70
CA SER A 304 -18.42 -1.97 -26.89
C SER A 304 -18.46 -3.51 -26.92
N THR A 305 -19.28 -4.05 -26.02
CA THR A 305 -20.16 -5.22 -26.17
C THR A 305 -19.82 -6.27 -27.25
N THR A 306 -19.75 -7.52 -26.77
CA THR A 306 -19.92 -8.84 -27.45
C THR A 306 -18.65 -9.61 -27.82
N GLY A 307 -18.38 -10.69 -27.07
CA GLY A 307 -17.38 -11.72 -27.40
C GLY A 307 -17.03 -12.64 -26.22
N HIS A 308 -17.53 -13.89 -26.24
CA HIS A 308 -17.40 -14.89 -25.18
C HIS A 308 -15.99 -15.53 -25.12
N GLY A 309 -15.19 -15.15 -24.11
CA GLY A 309 -14.21 -16.02 -23.47
C GLY A 309 -14.57 -16.16 -21.99
N THR A 310 -14.54 -17.37 -21.42
CA THR A 310 -14.91 -17.56 -20.01
C THR A 310 -13.87 -16.91 -19.11
N ASP A 311 -14.24 -15.80 -18.51
CA ASP A 311 -13.43 -15.11 -17.51
C ASP A 311 -13.22 -16.01 -16.28
N LYS A 312 -12.02 -16.55 -16.15
CA LYS A 312 -11.67 -17.53 -15.10
C LYS A 312 -11.39 -16.90 -13.73
N LEU A 313 -11.46 -15.58 -13.60
CA LEU A 313 -11.45 -14.88 -12.30
C LEU A 313 -12.85 -14.39 -11.90
N LEU A 314 -13.85 -14.58 -12.77
CA LEU A 314 -15.24 -14.29 -12.49
C LEU A 314 -15.78 -15.27 -11.45
N ALA A 315 -16.02 -14.76 -10.25
CA ALA A 315 -16.63 -15.50 -9.16
C ALA A 315 -18.13 -15.23 -9.09
N SER A 316 -18.89 -16.27 -8.74
CA SER A 316 -20.27 -16.13 -8.28
C SER A 316 -20.32 -15.24 -7.03
N ALA A 317 -21.51 -14.76 -6.67
CA ALA A 317 -21.67 -13.96 -5.45
C ALA A 317 -21.16 -14.72 -4.21
N ASP A 318 -21.47 -16.01 -4.09
CA ASP A 318 -21.09 -16.84 -2.96
C ASP A 318 -19.60 -17.18 -2.95
N GLU A 319 -19.00 -17.44 -4.12
CA GLU A 319 -17.56 -17.68 -4.22
C GLU A 319 -16.75 -16.42 -3.91
N TYR A 320 -17.24 -15.26 -4.31
CA TYR A 320 -16.61 -13.99 -3.98
C TYR A 320 -16.73 -13.67 -2.47
N GLN A 321 -17.86 -13.98 -1.84
CA GLN A 321 -17.98 -13.89 -0.38
C GLN A 321 -17.06 -14.90 0.31
N GLY A 322 -17.03 -16.14 -0.18
CA GLY A 322 -16.17 -17.21 0.30
C GLY A 322 -14.70 -16.84 0.26
N TRP A 323 -14.25 -16.23 -0.85
CA TRP A 323 -12.90 -15.68 -0.98
C TRP A 323 -12.58 -14.68 0.13
N LYS A 324 -13.51 -13.76 0.45
CA LYS A 324 -13.31 -12.77 1.53
C LYS A 324 -13.20 -13.45 2.89
N TRP A 325 -14.11 -14.37 3.23
CA TRP A 325 -14.07 -15.07 4.52
C TRP A 325 -12.80 -15.91 4.64
N PHE A 326 -12.42 -16.62 3.59
CA PHE A 326 -11.19 -17.39 3.52
C PHE A 326 -9.96 -16.52 3.75
N HIS A 327 -9.91 -15.34 3.13
CA HIS A 327 -8.81 -14.37 3.27
C HIS A 327 -8.76 -13.70 4.65
N VAL A 328 -9.84 -13.74 5.43
CA VAL A 328 -9.83 -13.22 6.80
C VAL A 328 -9.41 -14.30 7.79
N TYR A 329 -9.95 -15.51 7.64
CA TYR A 329 -9.89 -16.53 8.70
C TYR A 329 -8.99 -17.73 8.40
N CYS A 330 -8.85 -18.13 7.13
CA CYS A 330 -8.30 -19.44 6.78
C CYS A 330 -6.93 -19.38 6.10
N PHE A 331 -6.66 -18.34 5.30
CA PHE A 331 -5.48 -18.30 4.42
C PHE A 331 -4.14 -18.34 5.17
N ARG A 332 -4.10 -17.86 6.42
CA ARG A 332 -2.88 -17.83 7.24
C ARG A 332 -2.28 -19.21 7.46
N CYS A 333 -3.14 -20.23 7.59
CA CYS A 333 -2.71 -21.61 7.77
C CYS A 333 -2.82 -22.38 6.45
N HIS A 334 -3.89 -22.20 5.68
CA HIS A 334 -4.15 -22.95 4.46
C HIS A 334 -3.56 -22.34 3.19
N GLY A 335 -2.72 -21.32 3.33
CA GLY A 335 -2.02 -20.65 2.23
C GLY A 335 -2.93 -19.78 1.36
N VAL A 336 -2.30 -18.93 0.55
CA VAL A 336 -2.98 -18.14 -0.49
C VAL A 336 -3.62 -19.10 -1.50
N ASP A 337 -4.82 -18.75 -1.97
CA ASP A 337 -5.62 -19.58 -2.88
C ASP A 337 -5.86 -21.01 -2.39
N ALA A 338 -5.82 -21.23 -1.07
CA ALA A 338 -6.05 -22.52 -0.42
C ALA A 338 -5.04 -23.62 -0.83
N MET A 339 -3.82 -23.22 -1.21
CA MET A 339 -2.75 -24.11 -1.68
C MET A 339 -1.98 -24.83 -0.56
N GLY A 340 -2.32 -24.58 0.70
CA GLY A 340 -1.65 -25.14 1.87
C GLY A 340 -0.41 -24.37 2.28
N SER A 341 0.11 -24.74 3.45
CA SER A 341 1.41 -24.31 3.97
C SER A 341 1.98 -25.42 4.85
N ASP A 342 3.12 -25.17 5.49
CA ASP A 342 3.67 -26.07 6.51
C ASP A 342 2.75 -26.20 7.74
N LEU A 343 1.82 -25.25 7.94
CA LEU A 343 0.89 -25.24 9.06
C LEU A 343 -0.38 -26.06 8.79
N ALA A 344 -0.85 -26.10 7.54
CA ALA A 344 -2.13 -26.74 7.22
C ALA A 344 -2.21 -27.21 5.75
N PRO A 345 -3.00 -28.26 5.48
CA PRO A 345 -3.00 -28.92 4.18
C PRO A 345 -3.51 -28.03 3.04
N ASN A 346 -3.10 -28.40 1.83
CA ASN A 346 -3.65 -27.88 0.58
C ASN A 346 -5.12 -28.30 0.45
N LEU A 347 -6.02 -27.35 0.69
CA LEU A 347 -7.45 -27.63 0.67
C LEU A 347 -7.97 -27.90 -0.73
N ARG A 348 -7.36 -27.33 -1.78
CA ARG A 348 -7.73 -27.65 -3.17
C ARG A 348 -7.57 -29.14 -3.45
N LYS A 349 -6.47 -29.75 -2.99
CA LYS A 349 -6.26 -31.20 -3.07
C LYS A 349 -7.19 -31.96 -2.12
N SER A 350 -7.45 -31.42 -0.92
CA SER A 350 -8.31 -32.09 0.06
C SER A 350 -9.76 -32.25 -0.41
N VAL A 351 -10.32 -31.26 -1.11
CA VAL A 351 -11.71 -31.26 -1.59
C VAL A 351 -11.85 -31.66 -3.07
N SER A 352 -10.76 -32.11 -3.70
CA SER A 352 -10.81 -32.58 -5.09
C SER A 352 -11.55 -33.92 -5.19
N SER A 353 -11.83 -34.36 -6.42
CA SER A 353 -12.39 -35.70 -6.68
C SER A 353 -11.52 -36.85 -6.17
N GLU A 354 -10.23 -36.62 -6.00
CA GLU A 354 -9.23 -37.57 -5.49
C GLU A 354 -8.94 -37.33 -4.00
N GLY A 355 -9.51 -36.27 -3.42
CA GLY A 355 -9.37 -35.89 -2.04
C GLY A 355 -10.26 -36.70 -1.10
N LEU A 356 -9.90 -36.72 0.18
CA LEU A 356 -10.64 -37.46 1.21
C LEU A 356 -11.68 -36.60 1.95
N ILE A 357 -11.76 -35.30 1.66
CA ILE A 357 -12.63 -34.37 2.38
C ILE A 357 -13.91 -34.15 1.57
N THR A 358 -15.00 -34.76 2.04
CA THR A 358 -16.35 -34.51 1.53
C THR A 358 -16.85 -33.13 1.96
N HIS A 359 -17.92 -32.65 1.32
CA HIS A 359 -18.58 -31.40 1.69
C HIS A 359 -18.99 -31.36 3.17
N ASP A 360 -19.75 -32.36 3.64
CA ASP A 360 -20.16 -32.45 5.05
C ASP A 360 -18.97 -32.49 6.01
N LEU A 361 -17.91 -33.22 5.65
CA LEU A 361 -16.71 -33.30 6.47
C LEU A 361 -15.97 -31.96 6.51
N PHE A 362 -15.93 -31.22 5.41
CA PHE A 362 -15.38 -29.87 5.37
C PHE A 362 -16.12 -28.94 6.32
N LEU A 363 -17.46 -28.88 6.21
CA LEU A 363 -18.30 -28.01 7.03
C LEU A 363 -18.13 -28.33 8.51
N LYS A 364 -18.20 -29.62 8.87
CA LYS A 364 -18.00 -30.08 10.24
C LYS A 364 -16.61 -29.72 10.77
N THR A 365 -15.57 -29.90 9.96
CA THR A 365 -14.18 -29.58 10.34
C THR A 365 -14.00 -28.09 10.60
N VAL A 366 -14.62 -27.21 9.81
CA VAL A 366 -14.56 -25.76 10.04
C VAL A 366 -15.35 -25.35 11.28
N LEU A 367 -16.56 -25.92 11.47
CA LEU A 367 -17.39 -25.63 12.64
C LEU A 367 -16.70 -26.05 13.94
N GLU A 368 -16.27 -27.31 14.03
CA GLU A 368 -15.75 -27.91 15.25
C GLU A 368 -14.25 -27.61 15.47
N GLY A 369 -13.53 -27.32 14.39
CA GLY A 369 -12.07 -27.22 14.41
C GLY A 369 -11.40 -28.58 14.54
N ARG A 370 -10.08 -28.55 14.65
CA ARG A 370 -9.19 -29.69 14.97
C ARG A 370 -8.17 -29.25 15.99
N GLN A 371 -8.60 -29.16 17.25
CA GLN A 371 -7.80 -28.61 18.35
C GLN A 371 -6.49 -29.38 18.53
N GLU A 372 -6.51 -30.70 18.33
CA GLU A 372 -5.35 -31.58 18.40
C GLU A 372 -4.30 -31.29 17.32
N LYS A 373 -4.71 -30.62 16.23
CA LYS A 373 -3.84 -30.20 15.13
C LYS A 373 -3.72 -28.67 15.00
N GLY A 374 -4.11 -27.92 16.03
CA GLY A 374 -3.97 -26.47 16.08
C GLY A 374 -5.00 -25.67 15.26
N MET A 375 -6.03 -26.31 14.70
CA MET A 375 -7.15 -25.61 14.05
C MET A 375 -8.24 -25.32 15.08
N GLN A 376 -8.48 -24.06 15.40
CA GLN A 376 -9.56 -23.68 16.31
C GLN A 376 -10.95 -23.93 15.70
N SER A 377 -11.97 -23.98 16.56
CA SER A 377 -13.38 -23.97 16.16
C SER A 377 -13.76 -22.59 15.63
N TRP A 378 -14.51 -22.54 14.52
CA TRP A 378 -14.93 -21.27 13.91
C TRP A 378 -16.42 -20.94 14.10
N LYS A 379 -17.18 -21.80 14.77
CA LYS A 379 -18.64 -21.65 14.94
C LYS A 379 -19.09 -20.36 15.64
N GLU A 380 -18.22 -19.75 16.45
CA GLU A 380 -18.50 -18.48 17.15
C GLU A 380 -18.25 -17.25 16.26
N LEU A 381 -17.52 -17.41 15.15
CA LEU A 381 -17.09 -16.33 14.25
C LEU A 381 -17.71 -16.41 12.86
N LEU A 382 -18.12 -17.62 12.45
CA LEU A 382 -18.67 -17.91 11.14
C LEU A 382 -19.99 -18.66 11.29
N ASP A 383 -21.03 -18.15 10.63
CA ASP A 383 -22.30 -18.86 10.49
C ASP A 383 -22.23 -19.95 9.38
N GLN A 384 -23.24 -20.81 9.35
CA GLN A 384 -23.30 -21.92 8.39
C GLN A 384 -23.19 -21.44 6.94
N LYS A 385 -23.84 -20.32 6.59
CA LYS A 385 -23.85 -19.78 5.23
C LYS A 385 -22.45 -19.28 4.85
N GLN A 386 -21.73 -18.66 5.78
CA GLN A 386 -20.38 -18.19 5.54
C GLN A 386 -19.41 -19.35 5.32
N ILE A 387 -19.57 -20.46 6.06
CA ILE A 387 -18.76 -21.67 5.88
C ILE A 387 -19.05 -22.33 4.52
N GLU A 388 -20.31 -22.37 4.10
CA GLU A 388 -20.71 -22.84 2.76
C GLU A 388 -20.09 -21.98 1.64
N GLN A 389 -20.04 -20.67 1.84
CA GLN A 389 -19.37 -19.76 0.91
C GLN A 389 -17.87 -20.04 0.85
N ILE A 390 -17.21 -20.27 1.99
CA ILE A 390 -15.79 -20.68 2.02
C ILE A 390 -15.59 -21.97 1.22
N TYR A 391 -16.43 -23.00 1.45
CA TYR A 391 -16.35 -24.24 0.70
C TYR A 391 -16.52 -24.01 -0.80
N SER A 392 -17.49 -23.21 -1.20
CA SER A 392 -17.75 -22.89 -2.62
C SER A 392 -16.53 -22.28 -3.30
N TYR A 393 -15.85 -21.34 -2.62
CA TYR A 393 -14.60 -20.76 -3.11
C TYR A 393 -13.46 -21.78 -3.21
N VAL A 394 -13.24 -22.60 -2.17
CA VAL A 394 -12.17 -23.61 -2.17
C VAL A 394 -12.43 -24.68 -3.23
N LYS A 395 -13.69 -25.09 -3.41
CA LYS A 395 -14.09 -26.07 -4.43
C LYS A 395 -13.92 -25.51 -5.83
N ALA A 396 -14.30 -24.26 -6.08
CA ALA A 396 -14.05 -23.57 -7.33
C ALA A 396 -12.56 -23.53 -7.73
N ARG A 397 -11.68 -23.34 -6.74
CA ARG A 397 -10.22 -23.40 -6.90
C ARG A 397 -9.71 -24.82 -7.13
N SER A 398 -10.27 -25.80 -6.43
CA SER A 398 -9.98 -27.22 -6.64
C SER A 398 -10.29 -27.64 -8.08
N ASP A 399 -11.47 -27.27 -8.56
CA ASP A 399 -12.00 -27.69 -9.86
C ASP A 399 -11.40 -26.91 -11.03
N GLN A 400 -10.44 -26.02 -10.75
CA GLN A 400 -9.81 -25.13 -11.74
C GLN A 400 -10.82 -24.27 -12.52
N ARG A 401 -12.01 -24.08 -11.94
CA ARG A 401 -13.04 -23.18 -12.46
C ARG A 401 -12.69 -21.72 -12.17
N LEU A 402 -11.99 -21.49 -11.06
CA LEU A 402 -11.48 -20.18 -10.67
C LEU A 402 -9.95 -20.22 -10.62
N ASP A 403 -9.28 -19.37 -11.42
CA ASP A 403 -7.82 -19.30 -11.54
C ASP A 403 -7.14 -18.56 -10.38
N PRO A 404 -5.94 -18.95 -9.93
CA PRO A 404 -5.22 -18.28 -8.84
C PRO A 404 -5.16 -16.75 -9.00
N GLY A 405 -5.19 -16.01 -7.89
CA GLY A 405 -5.27 -14.55 -7.90
C GLY A 405 -6.60 -14.00 -7.35
N ARG A 406 -6.75 -12.67 -7.27
CA ARG A 406 -7.95 -12.07 -6.66
C ARG A 406 -9.17 -12.25 -7.58
N PRO A 407 -10.24 -12.97 -7.17
CA PRO A 407 -11.46 -13.06 -7.97
C PRO A 407 -12.17 -11.72 -8.04
N HIS A 408 -12.93 -11.49 -9.09
CA HIS A 408 -13.85 -10.36 -9.20
C HIS A 408 -15.29 -10.85 -9.33
N ARG A 409 -16.21 -10.05 -8.78
CA ARG A 409 -17.61 -10.42 -8.68
C ARG A 409 -18.30 -10.20 -10.02
N ALA A 410 -19.11 -11.17 -10.45
CA ALA A 410 -20.07 -10.93 -11.52
C ALA A 410 -21.00 -9.76 -11.17
N THR A 411 -20.98 -8.69 -11.97
CA THR A 411 -21.97 -7.62 -11.88
C THR A 411 -23.33 -8.21 -12.23
N ALA A 412 -24.32 -8.04 -11.37
CA ALA A 412 -25.69 -8.42 -11.70
C ALA A 412 -26.10 -7.72 -13.00
N ALA A 413 -26.51 -8.49 -14.00
CA ALA A 413 -27.18 -7.93 -15.17
C ALA A 413 -28.40 -7.14 -14.68
N GLN A 414 -28.52 -5.89 -15.11
CA GLN A 414 -29.74 -5.09 -14.96
C GLN A 414 -30.76 -5.54 -16.00
#